data_AF-A0A0B6YU76-F1
#
_entry.id   AF-A0A0B6YU76-F1
#
_cell.length_a   1.000
_cell.length_b   1.000
_cell.length_c   1.000
_cell.angle_alpha   90.00
_cell.angle_beta   90.00
_cell.angle_gamma   90.00
#
_symmetry.space_group_name_H-M   'P 1'
#
loop_
_entity.id
_entity.type
_entity.pdbx_description
1 polymer ?
#
loop_
_entity_poly.entity_id
_entity_poly.type
_entity_poly.pdbx_seq_one_letter_code
_entity_poly.pdbx_strand_id
1 'polypeptide(L)'
;CALILGLISAFGTSMVANFQEGTVVEAVHIVGAGLTFIGGVLYCFLQTALSYHMCPNYNGRRICRIRFIITIIALIFLFITIIAAGLSIYKWNSTEHTHSRFNWSPDDPGYSAHIVSTVGEWVTALTFLFFFFTYVREFNKFELEIRTRPLVDHLDHFPESHIEEEVNETSKLLG
;
A
#
# COMPACT_ATOMS: atom_id res chain seq x y z
N CYS A 1 5.18 10.50 2.11
CA CYS A 1 3.77 10.08 2.29
C CYS A 1 3.46 8.71 1.67
N ALA A 2 3.73 8.48 0.37
CA ALA A 2 3.41 7.19 -0.27
C ALA A 2 4.10 5.97 0.37
N LEU A 3 5.39 6.06 0.73
CA LEU A 3 6.12 4.98 1.40
C LEU A 3 5.44 4.56 2.73
N ILE A 4 5.08 5.54 3.57
CA ILE A 4 4.44 5.29 4.86
C ILE A 4 3.08 4.59 4.66
N LEU A 5 2.26 5.07 3.72
CA LEU A 5 0.98 4.42 3.41
C LEU A 5 1.14 3.00 2.86
N GLY A 6 2.18 2.78 2.05
CA GLY A 6 2.54 1.43 1.59
C GLY A 6 2.92 0.51 2.74
N LEU A 7 3.73 0.97 3.69
CA LEU A 7 4.10 0.21 4.89
C LEU A 7 2.90 -0.09 5.79
N ILE A 8 2.01 0.88 5.98
CA ILE A 8 0.76 0.71 6.73
C ILE A 8 -0.13 -0.35 6.07
N SER A 9 -0.30 -0.29 4.74
CA SER A 9 -1.10 -1.26 3.99
C SER A 9 -0.48 -2.66 4.00
N ALA A 10 0.85 -2.77 3.91
CA ALA A 10 1.56 -4.03 4.04
C ALA A 10 1.40 -4.64 5.45
N PHE A 11 1.49 -3.81 6.49
CA PHE A 11 1.22 -4.23 7.86
C PHE A 11 -0.23 -4.72 8.04
N GLY A 12 -1.21 -3.98 7.50
CA GLY A 12 -2.61 -4.42 7.44
C GLY A 12 -2.77 -5.79 6.77
N THR A 13 -2.03 -6.03 5.68
CA THR A 13 -2.11 -7.29 4.94
C THR A 13 -1.59 -8.45 5.77
N SER A 14 -0.51 -8.22 6.54
CA SER A 14 -0.03 -9.18 7.53
C SER A 14 -1.09 -9.47 8.60
N MET A 15 -1.81 -8.45 9.09
CA MET A 15 -2.89 -8.66 10.06
C MET A 15 -4.03 -9.52 9.49
N VAL A 16 -4.52 -9.22 8.29
CA VAL A 16 -5.57 -10.00 7.60
C VAL A 16 -5.14 -11.46 7.43
N ALA A 17 -3.87 -11.70 7.07
CA ALA A 17 -3.34 -13.03 6.84
C ALA A 17 -3.19 -13.86 8.14
N ASN A 18 -2.86 -13.21 9.25
CA ASN A 18 -2.56 -13.90 10.51
C ASN A 18 -3.75 -13.99 11.48
N PHE A 19 -4.69 -13.04 11.40
CA PHE A 19 -5.88 -13.00 12.24
C PHE A 19 -7.10 -13.24 11.34
N GLN A 20 -7.71 -14.42 11.44
CA GLN A 20 -8.81 -14.83 10.57
C GLN A 20 -10.17 -14.34 11.08
N GLU A 21 -11.10 -14.13 10.15
CA GLU A 21 -12.52 -13.89 10.45
C GLU A 21 -13.14 -15.11 11.17
N GLY A 22 -14.15 -14.90 12.02
CA GLY A 22 -14.83 -15.98 12.75
C GLY A 22 -14.13 -16.50 14.00
N THR A 23 -13.04 -15.84 14.42
CA THR A 23 -12.32 -16.15 15.66
C THR A 23 -12.57 -15.08 16.73
N VAL A 24 -12.13 -15.33 17.98
CA VAL A 24 -12.24 -14.35 19.09
C VAL A 24 -11.45 -13.06 18.86
N VAL A 25 -10.54 -13.05 17.87
CA VAL A 25 -9.70 -11.90 17.49
C VAL A 25 -10.11 -11.28 16.15
N GLU A 26 -11.34 -11.52 15.71
CA GLU A 26 -11.88 -10.98 14.45
C GLU A 26 -11.69 -9.45 14.32
N ALA A 27 -11.81 -8.69 15.42
CA ALA A 27 -11.62 -7.24 15.38
C ALA A 27 -10.25 -6.83 14.78
N VAL A 28 -9.20 -7.63 15.00
CA VAL A 28 -7.87 -7.41 14.44
C VAL A 28 -7.89 -7.61 12.91
N HIS A 29 -8.62 -8.61 12.42
CA HIS A 29 -8.83 -8.83 10.99
C HIS A 29 -9.49 -7.61 10.34
N ILE A 30 -10.56 -7.09 10.95
CA ILE A 30 -11.31 -5.94 10.41
C ILE A 30 -10.45 -4.68 10.37
N VAL A 31 -9.66 -4.42 11.42
CA VAL A 31 -8.68 -3.32 11.41
C VAL A 31 -7.64 -3.54 10.30
N GLY A 32 -7.11 -4.76 10.18
CA GLY A 32 -6.18 -5.15 9.13
C GLY A 32 -6.74 -4.87 7.73
N ALA A 33 -7.97 -5.30 7.47
CA ALA A 33 -8.66 -5.09 6.19
C ALA A 33 -8.80 -3.60 5.87
N GLY A 34 -9.18 -2.77 6.85
CA GLY A 34 -9.23 -1.33 6.69
C GLY A 34 -7.88 -0.73 6.28
N LEU A 35 -6.81 -1.10 6.99
CA LEU A 35 -5.44 -0.64 6.68
C LEU A 35 -4.98 -1.11 5.29
N THR A 36 -5.26 -2.36 4.93
CA THR A 36 -4.92 -2.93 3.63
C THR A 36 -5.64 -2.25 2.50
N PHE A 37 -6.97 -2.24 2.52
CA PHE A 37 -7.77 -1.84 1.37
C PHE A 37 -7.86 -0.32 1.23
N ILE A 38 -8.18 0.41 2.29
CA ILE A 38 -8.26 1.88 2.23
C ILE A 38 -6.85 2.46 2.05
N GLY A 39 -5.88 2.00 2.85
CA GLY A 39 -4.48 2.41 2.71
C GLY A 39 -3.88 2.06 1.35
N GLY A 40 -4.22 0.89 0.81
CA GLY A 40 -3.78 0.43 -0.51
C GLY A 40 -4.33 1.28 -1.66
N VAL A 41 -5.60 1.67 -1.62
CA VAL A 41 -6.18 2.60 -2.61
C VAL A 41 -5.52 3.98 -2.53
N LEU A 42 -5.34 4.53 -1.32
CA LEU A 42 -4.64 5.82 -1.14
C LEU A 42 -3.18 5.75 -1.64
N TYR A 43 -2.49 4.65 -1.38
CA TYR A 43 -1.17 4.38 -1.93
C TYR A 43 -1.18 4.38 -3.46
N CYS A 44 -2.12 3.68 -4.10
CA CYS A 44 -2.25 3.63 -5.56
C CYS A 44 -2.50 5.02 -6.17
N PHE A 45 -3.33 5.85 -5.53
CA PHE A 45 -3.54 7.24 -5.94
C PHE A 45 -2.26 8.06 -5.91
N LEU A 46 -1.52 8.01 -4.79
CA LEU A 46 -0.26 8.75 -4.66
C LEU A 46 0.78 8.26 -5.66
N GLN A 47 0.89 6.94 -5.86
CA GLN A 47 1.82 6.35 -6.82
C GLN A 47 1.45 6.69 -8.27
N THR A 48 0.16 6.78 -8.57
CA THR A 48 -0.32 7.26 -9.87
C THR A 48 0.01 8.74 -10.06
N ALA A 49 -0.20 9.59 -9.06
CA ALA A 49 0.15 11.01 -9.11
C ALA A 49 1.66 11.22 -9.30
N LEU A 50 2.48 10.50 -8.52
CA LEU A 50 3.93 10.47 -8.69
C LEU A 50 4.32 10.01 -10.10
N SER A 51 3.63 9.01 -10.64
CA SER A 51 3.89 8.53 -12.01
C SER A 51 3.69 9.62 -13.05
N TYR A 52 2.63 10.43 -12.91
CA TYR A 52 2.39 11.57 -13.80
C TYR A 52 3.38 12.73 -13.58
N HIS A 53 3.79 13.01 -12.34
CA HIS A 53 4.84 14.01 -12.08
C HIS A 53 6.19 13.64 -12.69
N MET A 54 6.48 12.34 -12.80
CA MET A 54 7.68 11.81 -13.43
C MET A 54 7.57 11.67 -14.97
N CYS A 55 6.40 11.95 -15.55
CA CYS A 55 6.16 11.90 -16.99
C CYS A 55 6.50 13.26 -17.63
N PRO A 56 7.15 13.30 -18.81
CA PRO A 56 7.56 12.16 -19.65
C PRO A 56 9.00 11.66 -19.39
N ASN A 57 9.76 12.32 -18.53
CA ASN A 57 11.21 12.14 -18.43
C ASN A 57 11.62 10.74 -17.93
N TYR A 58 10.88 10.21 -16.95
CA TYR A 58 11.17 8.90 -16.35
C TYR A 58 10.06 7.88 -16.64
N ASN A 59 8.81 8.32 -16.59
CA ASN A 59 7.66 7.45 -16.84
C ASN A 59 6.99 7.74 -18.18
N GLY A 60 6.70 6.67 -18.92
CA GLY A 60 5.94 6.76 -20.16
C GLY A 60 4.46 7.08 -19.91
N ARG A 61 3.84 7.86 -20.81
CA ARG A 61 2.42 8.22 -20.71
C ARG A 61 1.46 7.01 -20.73
N ARG A 62 1.91 5.86 -21.24
CA ARG A 62 1.15 4.60 -21.23
C ARG A 62 1.05 4.01 -19.82
N ILE A 63 2.16 3.98 -19.06
CA ILE A 63 2.15 3.39 -17.71
C ILE A 63 1.33 4.25 -16.74
N CYS A 64 1.40 5.57 -16.87
CA CYS A 64 0.60 6.51 -16.07
C CYS A 64 -0.90 6.28 -16.27
N ARG A 65 -1.35 6.06 -17.52
CA ARG A 65 -2.75 5.76 -17.85
C ARG A 65 -3.19 4.40 -17.31
N ILE A 66 -2.35 3.37 -17.43
CA ILE A 66 -2.64 2.04 -16.88
C ILE A 66 -2.81 2.10 -15.36
N ARG A 67 -1.87 2.74 -14.65
CA ARG A 67 -1.95 2.92 -13.19
C ARG A 67 -3.20 3.68 -12.76
N PHE A 68 -3.56 4.73 -13.49
CA PHE A 68 -4.78 5.48 -13.24
C PHE A 68 -6.03 4.61 -13.40
N ILE A 69 -6.15 3.85 -14.49
CA ILE A 69 -7.30 2.96 -14.72
C ILE A 69 -7.41 1.92 -13.59
N ILE A 70 -6.30 1.27 -13.23
CA ILE A 70 -6.29 0.29 -12.14
C ILE A 70 -6.71 0.94 -10.82
N THR A 71 -6.21 2.14 -10.51
CA THR A 71 -6.57 2.89 -9.29
C THR A 71 -8.06 3.22 -9.23
N ILE A 72 -8.66 3.63 -10.36
CA ILE A 72 -10.10 3.92 -10.42
C ILE A 72 -10.93 2.65 -10.24
N ILE A 73 -10.54 1.54 -10.86
CA ILE A 73 -11.20 0.24 -10.67
C ILE A 73 -11.12 -0.16 -9.18
N ALA A 74 -9.94 -0.06 -8.56
CA ALA A 74 -9.75 -0.35 -7.14
C ALA A 74 -10.68 0.48 -6.25
N LEU A 75 -10.80 1.78 -6.52
CA LEU A 75 -11.68 2.68 -5.77
C LEU A 75 -13.16 2.28 -5.89
N ILE A 76 -13.62 2.00 -7.12
CA ILE A 76 -15.02 1.62 -7.38
C ILE A 76 -15.36 0.32 -6.65
N PHE A 77 -14.52 -0.71 -6.79
CA PHE A 77 -14.78 -1.99 -6.15
C PHE A 77 -14.62 -1.95 -4.63
N LEU A 78 -13.76 -1.09 -4.09
CA LEU A 78 -13.71 -0.83 -2.65
C LEU A 78 -15.04 -0.26 -2.13
N PHE A 79 -15.61 0.73 -2.82
CA PHE A 79 -16.92 1.27 -2.43
C PHE A 79 -18.04 0.24 -2.55
N ILE A 80 -18.05 -0.56 -3.62
CA ILE A 80 -19.01 -1.67 -3.78
C ILE A 80 -18.90 -2.63 -2.60
N THR A 81 -17.67 -3.02 -2.23
CA THR A 81 -17.40 -3.92 -1.11
C THR A 81 -17.96 -3.38 0.20
N ILE A 82 -17.60 -2.13 0.56
CA ILE A 82 -18.03 -1.50 1.81
C ILE A 82 -19.56 -1.38 1.89
N ILE A 83 -20.21 -0.91 0.82
CA ILE A 83 -21.66 -0.71 0.79
C ILE A 83 -22.38 -2.07 0.82
N ALA A 84 -21.95 -3.03 0.01
CA ALA A 84 -22.58 -4.34 -0.06
C ALA A 84 -22.37 -5.14 1.24
N ALA A 85 -21.19 -5.07 1.86
CA ALA A 85 -20.94 -5.69 3.16
C ALA A 85 -21.82 -5.07 4.25
N GLY A 86 -21.93 -3.74 4.28
CA GLY A 86 -22.82 -3.04 5.21
C GLY A 86 -24.29 -3.42 5.03
N LEU A 87 -24.77 -3.51 3.78
CA LEU A 87 -26.12 -3.98 3.46
C LEU A 87 -26.34 -5.44 3.84
N SER A 88 -25.34 -6.29 3.63
CA SER A 88 -25.38 -7.71 4.01
C SER A 88 -25.56 -7.87 5.51
N ILE A 89 -24.73 -7.18 6.30
CA ILE A 89 -24.78 -7.23 7.78
C ILE A 89 -26.08 -6.61 8.29
N TYR A 90 -26.53 -5.50 7.69
CA TYR A 90 -27.80 -4.88 8.05
C TYR A 90 -28.98 -5.84 7.87
N LYS A 91 -29.05 -6.53 6.72
CA LYS A 91 -30.09 -7.53 6.45
C LYS A 91 -29.98 -8.75 7.36
N TRP A 92 -28.77 -9.25 7.60
CA TRP A 92 -28.52 -10.33 8.55
C TRP A 92 -29.04 -9.97 9.95
N ASN A 93 -28.72 -8.79 10.46
CA ASN A 93 -29.16 -8.40 11.81
C ASN A 93 -30.67 -8.10 11.93
N SER A 94 -31.41 -8.08 10.81
CA SER A 94 -32.85 -7.80 10.81
C SER A 94 -33.73 -9.02 11.09
N THR A 95 -33.14 -10.21 11.23
CA THR A 95 -33.87 -11.46 11.46
C THR A 95 -33.11 -12.34 12.48
N GLU A 96 -33.80 -13.23 13.18
CA GLU A 96 -33.13 -14.25 14.02
C GLU A 96 -32.59 -15.39 13.15
N HIS A 97 -31.40 -15.89 13.49
CA HIS A 97 -30.69 -16.90 12.69
C HIS A 97 -30.37 -18.12 13.56
N THR A 98 -30.50 -19.31 12.97
CA THR A 98 -30.24 -20.59 13.66
C THR A 98 -28.79 -21.07 13.51
N HIS A 99 -28.03 -20.43 12.62
CA HIS A 99 -26.64 -20.74 12.33
C HIS A 99 -25.75 -19.49 12.40
N SER A 100 -24.44 -19.71 12.32
CA SER A 100 -23.45 -18.65 12.33
C SER A 100 -23.43 -17.86 11.02
N ARG A 101 -23.16 -16.55 11.10
CA ARG A 101 -22.96 -15.65 9.95
C ARG A 101 -21.77 -15.98 9.07
N PHE A 102 -20.93 -16.92 9.49
CA PHE A 102 -19.81 -17.42 8.69
C PHE A 102 -20.21 -18.59 7.78
N ASN A 103 -21.44 -19.10 7.90
CA ASN A 103 -21.98 -20.21 7.12
C ASN A 103 -23.18 -19.76 6.27
N TRP A 104 -22.99 -18.75 5.43
CA TRP A 104 -24.01 -18.18 4.56
C TRP A 104 -24.68 -19.21 3.65
N SER A 105 -26.01 -19.17 3.62
CA SER A 105 -26.91 -19.92 2.75
C SER A 105 -27.62 -18.98 1.76
N PRO A 106 -27.94 -19.42 0.53
CA PRO A 106 -28.72 -18.63 -0.43
C PRO A 106 -30.06 -18.10 0.09
N ASP A 107 -30.64 -18.77 1.09
CA ASP A 107 -31.91 -18.39 1.71
C ASP A 107 -31.76 -17.28 2.77
N ASP A 108 -30.52 -16.95 3.17
CA ASP A 108 -30.27 -15.99 4.24
C ASP A 108 -30.54 -14.54 3.79
N PRO A 109 -31.11 -13.71 4.68
CA PRO A 109 -31.33 -12.31 4.38
C PRO A 109 -29.99 -11.59 4.20
N GLY A 110 -29.76 -11.11 2.97
CA GLY A 110 -28.53 -10.40 2.62
C GLY A 110 -27.49 -11.23 1.88
N TYR A 111 -27.74 -12.52 1.62
CA TYR A 111 -26.81 -13.40 0.90
C TYR A 111 -26.29 -12.79 -0.42
N SER A 112 -27.17 -12.24 -1.26
CA SER A 112 -26.73 -11.63 -2.51
C SER A 112 -25.81 -10.42 -2.30
N ALA A 113 -26.04 -9.64 -1.23
CA ALA A 113 -25.17 -8.51 -0.89
C ALA A 113 -23.82 -9.00 -0.34
N HIS A 114 -23.82 -10.09 0.44
CA HIS A 114 -22.60 -10.78 0.87
C HIS A 114 -21.75 -11.17 -0.34
N ILE A 115 -22.32 -11.91 -1.31
CA ILE A 115 -21.61 -12.35 -2.52
C ILE A 115 -21.05 -11.15 -3.31
N VAL A 116 -21.84 -10.09 -3.50
CA VAL A 116 -21.38 -8.87 -4.18
C VAL A 116 -20.20 -8.24 -3.43
N SER A 117 -20.25 -8.21 -2.10
CA SER A 117 -19.15 -7.69 -1.28
C SER A 117 -17.88 -8.53 -1.43
N THR A 118 -18.01 -9.87 -1.35
CA THR A 118 -16.87 -10.80 -1.50
C THR A 118 -16.24 -10.68 -2.89
N VAL A 119 -17.04 -10.66 -3.96
CA VAL A 119 -16.51 -10.46 -5.32
C VAL A 119 -15.80 -9.12 -5.43
N GLY A 120 -16.38 -8.04 -4.87
CA GLY A 120 -15.76 -6.72 -4.89
C GLY A 120 -14.43 -6.68 -4.14
N GLU A 121 -14.34 -7.38 -3.02
CA GLU A 121 -13.13 -7.48 -2.21
C GLU A 121 -12.00 -8.16 -3.01
N TRP A 122 -12.29 -9.33 -3.61
CA TRP A 122 -11.32 -10.05 -4.44
C TRP A 122 -10.88 -9.26 -5.67
N VAL A 123 -11.80 -8.55 -6.32
CA VAL A 123 -11.45 -7.67 -7.45
C VAL A 123 -10.53 -6.54 -6.96
N THR A 124 -10.81 -5.93 -5.82
CA THR A 124 -9.94 -4.90 -5.22
C THR A 124 -8.55 -5.48 -4.92
N ALA A 125 -8.45 -6.65 -4.29
CA ALA A 125 -7.17 -7.31 -4.03
C ALA A 125 -6.37 -7.57 -5.33
N LEU A 126 -7.04 -8.07 -6.37
CA LEU A 126 -6.43 -8.31 -7.68
C LEU A 126 -5.93 -7.01 -8.33
N THR A 127 -6.64 -5.89 -8.17
CA THR A 127 -6.16 -4.60 -8.69
C THR A 127 -4.85 -4.17 -8.06
N PHE A 128 -4.63 -4.43 -6.77
CA PHE A 128 -3.34 -4.14 -6.12
C PHE A 128 -2.22 -5.00 -6.69
N LEU A 129 -2.47 -6.30 -6.92
CA LEU A 129 -1.51 -7.19 -7.57
C LEU A 129 -1.14 -6.70 -8.98
N PHE A 130 -2.13 -6.34 -9.79
CA PHE A 130 -1.87 -5.78 -11.12
C PHE A 130 -1.15 -4.44 -11.07
N PHE A 131 -1.45 -3.61 -10.07
CA PHE A 131 -0.72 -2.37 -9.84
C PHE A 131 0.75 -2.65 -9.53
N PHE A 132 1.07 -3.62 -8.66
CA PHE A 132 2.46 -3.99 -8.37
C PHE A 132 3.18 -4.60 -9.57
N PHE A 133 2.50 -5.35 -10.44
CA PHE A 133 3.10 -5.83 -11.69
C PHE A 133 3.54 -4.70 -12.62
N THR A 134 2.96 -3.50 -12.51
CA THR A 134 3.46 -2.34 -13.26
C THR A 134 4.89 -1.98 -12.88
N TYR A 135 5.30 -2.24 -11.63
CA TYR A 135 6.65 -1.93 -11.13
C TYR A 135 7.71 -2.91 -11.59
N VAL A 136 7.38 -4.19 -11.79
CA VAL A 136 8.36 -5.22 -12.22
C VAL A 136 9.11 -4.76 -13.47
N ARG A 137 8.40 -4.16 -14.43
CA ARG A 137 8.99 -3.64 -15.67
C ARG A 137 9.88 -2.42 -15.48
N GLU A 138 9.62 -1.62 -14.45
CA GLU A 138 10.43 -0.44 -14.13
C GLU A 138 11.67 -0.86 -13.36
N PHE A 139 11.55 -1.73 -12.35
CA PHE A 139 12.68 -2.23 -11.57
C PHE A 139 13.72 -2.98 -12.42
N ASN A 140 13.29 -3.66 -13.48
CA ASN A 140 14.21 -4.29 -14.45
C ASN A 140 15.07 -3.29 -15.25
N LYS A 141 14.89 -1.97 -15.07
CA LYS A 141 15.64 -0.92 -15.79
C LYS A 141 16.58 -0.11 -14.91
N PHE A 142 16.61 -0.40 -13.60
CA PHE A 142 17.47 0.32 -12.66
C PHE A 142 18.64 -0.58 -12.26
N GLU A 143 19.85 -0.05 -12.38
CA GLU A 143 21.05 -0.57 -11.75
C GLU A 143 21.45 0.39 -10.65
N LEU A 144 21.65 -0.12 -9.44
CA LEU A 144 22.01 0.69 -8.28
C LEU A 144 23.47 0.40 -7.90
N GLU A 145 24.37 1.33 -8.26
CA GLU A 145 25.75 1.32 -7.78
C GLU A 145 25.86 2.20 -6.53
N ILE A 146 26.12 1.61 -5.36
CA ILE A 146 26.36 2.36 -4.12
C ILE A 146 27.87 2.40 -3.88
N ARG A 147 28.50 3.56 -4.10
CA ARG A 147 29.88 3.81 -3.66
C ARG A 147 29.89 4.37 -2.26
N THR A 148 30.13 3.50 -1.28
CA THR A 148 30.46 3.93 0.08
C THR A 148 31.94 4.25 0.16
N ARG A 149 32.29 5.48 0.54
CA ARG A 149 33.64 5.81 1.00
C ARG A 149 33.63 5.94 2.53
N PRO A 150 34.51 5.26 3.27
CA PRO A 150 34.71 5.57 4.67
C PRO A 150 35.26 7.00 4.76
N LEU A 151 34.65 7.82 5.60
CA LEU A 151 35.16 9.17 5.92
C LEU A 151 36.19 9.13 7.05
N VAL A 152 36.32 7.97 7.70
CA VAL A 152 37.22 7.69 8.81
C VAL A 152 37.65 6.23 8.75
N ASP A 153 38.89 5.94 9.13
CA ASP A 153 39.41 4.57 9.20
C ASP A 153 38.79 3.76 10.34
N HIS A 154 38.23 4.44 11.34
CA HIS A 154 37.56 3.84 12.50
C HIS A 154 36.23 4.55 12.80
N LEU A 155 35.15 3.79 13.02
CA LEU A 155 33.79 4.33 13.18
C LEU A 155 33.59 5.18 14.45
N ASP A 156 34.51 5.09 15.41
CA ASP A 156 34.52 5.94 16.62
C ASP A 156 35.20 7.30 16.39
N HIS A 157 35.87 7.50 15.26
CA HIS A 157 36.47 8.77 14.91
C HIS A 157 35.46 9.68 14.22
N PHE A 158 35.54 10.97 14.53
CA PHE A 158 34.79 11.98 13.80
C PHE A 158 35.52 12.33 12.50
N PRO A 159 34.81 12.56 11.38
CA PRO A 159 35.44 13.03 10.16
C PRO A 159 36.11 14.37 10.45
N GLU A 160 37.41 14.48 10.18
CA GLU A 160 38.14 15.74 10.29
C GLU A 160 37.46 16.76 9.38
N SER A 161 36.97 17.86 9.98
CA SER A 161 36.32 18.92 9.23
C SER A 161 37.37 19.65 8.39
N HIS A 162 37.18 19.74 7.07
CA HIS A 162 38.02 20.50 6.12
C HIS A 162 38.18 22.02 6.47
N ILE A 163 37.61 22.49 7.59
CA ILE A 163 37.77 23.85 8.10
C ILE A 163 39.22 24.08 8.58
N GLU A 164 39.93 23.05 9.06
CA GLU A 164 41.34 23.22 9.47
C GLU A 164 42.30 23.38 8.29
N GLU A 165 42.04 22.77 7.13
CA GLU A 165 42.87 22.96 5.93
C GLU A 165 42.74 24.38 5.37
N GLU A 166 41.52 24.92 5.30
CA GLU A 166 41.28 26.27 4.76
C GLU A 166 41.88 27.36 5.67
N VAL A 167 41.79 27.21 7.00
CA VAL A 167 42.43 28.13 7.96
C VAL A 167 43.96 28.04 7.88
N ASN A 168 44.52 26.84 7.69
CA ASN A 168 45.96 26.65 7.58
C ASN A 168 46.52 27.25 6.26
N GLU A 169 45.85 27.05 5.12
CA GLU A 169 46.26 27.67 3.86
C GLU A 169 46.15 29.20 3.89
N THR A 170 45.07 29.75 4.47
CA THR A 170 44.91 31.20 4.61
C THR A 170 45.99 31.80 5.52
N SER A 171 46.39 31.09 6.58
CA SER A 171 47.48 31.51 7.47
C SER A 171 48.86 31.48 6.82
N LYS A 172 49.11 30.51 5.91
CA LYS A 172 50.37 30.40 5.14
C LYS A 172 50.51 31.45 4.05
N LEU A 173 49.41 32.00 3.53
CA LEU A 173 49.42 33.06 2.52
C LEU A 173 49.61 34.46 3.13
N LEU A 174 49.47 34.60 4.46
CA LEU A 174 49.51 35.87 5.19
C LEU A 174 50.78 36.05 6.05
N GLY A 175 51.73 35.11 6.03
CA GLY A 175 53.04 35.20 6.70
C GLY A 175 54.18 35.22 5.70
#